data_AF-A0A366HV59-F1
#
_entry.id   AF-A0A366HV59-F1
#
_cell.length_a   1.000
_cell.length_b   1.000
_cell.length_c   1.000
_cell.angle_alpha   90.00
_cell.angle_beta   90.00
_cell.angle_gamma   90.00
#
_symmetry.space_group_name_H-M   'P 1'
#
loop_
_entity.id
_entity.type
_entity.pdbx_description
1 polymer ?
#
loop_
_entity_poly.entity_id
_entity_poly.type
_entity_poly.pdbx_seq_one_letter_code
_entity_poly.pdbx_strand_id
1 'polypeptide(L)'
;MLTNLNILFQRLRDAEYAHLLLEQLPVYGLLFGLLFFAVGLYLREDKCRIVALAVILLACGSAVYGAELRQKAMPRILQGCEITQAPFIKEQTKLRQDTMWVYYTTAGLAVLALVSGGKLGTWLNILLMAGCAMAFTFSLWLHMKEAEVFHRNIKKSVPRAKVT
;
A
#
# COMPACT_ATOMS: atom_id res chain seq x y z
N MET A 1 -7.70 24.16 -21.01
CA MET A 1 -6.91 22.95 -20.70
C MET A 1 -5.81 23.21 -19.68
N LEU A 2 -4.97 24.24 -19.86
CA LEU A 2 -3.94 24.68 -18.89
C LEU A 2 -4.49 25.02 -17.49
N THR A 3 -5.67 25.65 -17.39
CA THR A 3 -6.31 25.96 -16.10
C THR A 3 -6.68 24.70 -15.29
N ASN A 4 -7.16 23.65 -15.97
CA ASN A 4 -7.52 22.38 -15.33
C ASN A 4 -6.29 21.62 -14.83
N LEU A 5 -5.16 21.73 -15.53
CA LEU A 5 -3.87 21.18 -15.09
C LEU A 5 -3.37 21.87 -13.82
N ASN A 6 -3.46 23.20 -13.74
CA ASN A 6 -3.07 23.94 -12.54
C ASN A 6 -3.93 23.56 -11.32
N ILE A 7 -5.24 23.40 -11.52
CA ILE A 7 -6.16 22.92 -10.47
C ILE A 7 -5.77 21.49 -10.03
N LEU A 8 -5.45 20.60 -10.98
CA LEU A 8 -4.99 19.25 -10.68
C LEU A 8 -3.73 19.26 -9.81
N PHE A 9 -2.69 20.02 -10.21
CA PHE A 9 -1.46 20.13 -9.43
C PHE A 9 -1.70 20.70 -8.03
N GLN A 10 -2.59 21.69 -7.91
CA GLN A 10 -2.96 22.26 -6.62
C GLN A 10 -3.68 21.24 -5.73
N ARG A 11 -4.57 20.42 -6.29
CA ARG A 11 -5.27 19.33 -5.58
C ARG A 11 -4.33 18.18 -5.23
N LEU A 12 -3.36 17.86 -6.10
CA LEU A 12 -2.35 16.83 -5.83
C LEU A 12 -1.49 17.17 -4.60
N ARG A 13 -1.36 18.46 -4.28
CA ARG A 13 -0.67 18.94 -3.08
C ARG A 13 -1.55 18.90 -1.83
N ASP A 14 -2.86 18.74 -1.98
CA ASP A 14 -3.79 18.62 -0.86
C ASP A 14 -3.71 17.20 -0.28
N ALA A 15 -3.53 17.10 1.03
CA ALA A 15 -3.35 15.81 1.70
C ALA A 15 -4.58 14.90 1.52
N GLU A 16 -5.77 15.49 1.36
CA GLU A 16 -7.01 14.75 1.11
C GLU A 16 -7.03 14.02 -0.23
N TYR A 17 -6.59 14.66 -1.31
CA TYR A 17 -6.59 14.02 -2.61
C TYR A 17 -5.35 13.11 -2.78
N ALA A 18 -4.21 13.53 -2.23
CA ALA A 18 -2.97 12.77 -2.30
C ALA A 18 -3.08 11.41 -1.57
N HIS A 19 -3.67 11.35 -0.37
CA HIS A 19 -3.78 10.06 0.34
C HIS A 19 -4.69 9.06 -0.40
N LEU A 20 -5.77 9.53 -1.04
CA LEU A 20 -6.67 8.69 -1.85
C LEU A 20 -5.96 8.10 -3.07
N LEU A 21 -5.13 8.88 -3.74
CA LEU A 21 -4.32 8.39 -4.86
C LEU A 21 -3.28 7.35 -4.40
N LEU A 22 -2.62 7.61 -3.27
CA LEU A 22 -1.59 6.73 -2.73
C LEU A 22 -2.16 5.46 -2.09
N GLU A 23 -3.45 5.41 -1.77
CA GLU A 23 -4.09 4.24 -1.15
C GLU A 23 -4.00 2.99 -2.03
N GLN A 24 -4.06 3.18 -3.36
CA GLN A 24 -4.02 2.10 -4.34
C GLN A 24 -2.59 1.71 -4.77
N LEU A 25 -1.62 2.61 -4.60
CA LEU A 25 -0.24 2.39 -5.06
C LEU A 25 0.41 1.15 -4.43
N PRO A 26 0.29 0.87 -3.12
CA PRO A 26 0.88 -0.32 -2.51
C PRO A 26 0.34 -1.61 -3.13
N VAL A 27 -0.97 -1.69 -3.40
CA VAL A 27 -1.61 -2.90 -3.94
C VAL A 27 -1.12 -3.15 -5.37
N TYR A 28 -1.25 -2.16 -6.26
CA TYR A 28 -0.86 -2.33 -7.66
C TYR A 28 0.65 -2.38 -7.83
N GLY A 29 1.39 -1.58 -7.07
CA GLY A 29 2.85 -1.56 -7.09
C GLY A 29 3.45 -2.90 -6.64
N LEU A 30 2.92 -3.51 -5.56
CA LEU A 30 3.35 -4.85 -5.16
C LEU A 30 2.94 -5.92 -6.18
N LEU A 31 1.75 -5.82 -6.81
CA LEU A 31 1.33 -6.74 -7.87
C LEU A 31 2.27 -6.71 -9.07
N PHE A 32 2.49 -5.54 -9.67
CA PHE A 32 3.34 -5.40 -10.85
C PHE A 32 4.81 -5.65 -10.51
N GLY A 33 5.26 -5.21 -9.33
CA GLY A 33 6.59 -5.51 -8.80
C GLY A 33 6.82 -7.02 -8.68
N LEU A 34 5.86 -7.77 -8.11
CA LEU A 34 5.93 -9.23 -7.99
C LEU A 34 5.97 -9.91 -9.37
N LEU A 35 5.12 -9.48 -10.30
CA LEU A 35 5.07 -10.04 -11.66
C LEU A 35 6.38 -9.82 -12.42
N PHE A 36 6.90 -8.58 -12.43
CA PHE A 36 8.17 -8.29 -13.08
C PHE A 36 9.34 -8.98 -12.40
N PHE A 37 9.30 -9.15 -11.07
CA PHE A 37 10.33 -9.86 -10.35
C PHE A 37 10.33 -11.35 -10.71
N ALA A 38 9.15 -11.98 -10.79
CA ALA A 38 8.99 -13.36 -11.23
C ALA A 38 9.48 -13.57 -12.68
N VAL A 39 9.08 -12.69 -13.59
CA VAL A 39 9.53 -12.72 -14.99
C VAL A 39 11.03 -12.49 -15.09
N GLY A 40 11.59 -11.52 -14.36
CA GLY A 40 13.01 -11.22 -14.34
C GLY A 40 13.86 -12.40 -13.85
N LEU A 41 13.40 -13.10 -12.80
CA LEU A 41 14.05 -14.33 -12.34
C LEU A 41 13.94 -15.48 -13.35
N TYR A 42 12.78 -15.64 -13.99
CA TYR A 42 12.54 -16.69 -14.99
C TYR A 42 13.40 -16.49 -16.24
N LEU A 43 13.45 -15.27 -16.76
CA LEU A 43 14.24 -14.90 -17.94
C LEU A 43 15.73 -14.72 -17.62
N ARG A 44 16.11 -14.72 -16.33
CA ARG A 44 17.46 -14.42 -15.83
C ARG A 44 17.99 -13.08 -16.35
N GLU A 45 17.12 -12.08 -16.42
CA GLU A 45 17.44 -10.75 -16.92
C GLU A 45 17.55 -9.77 -15.74
N ASP A 46 18.77 -9.27 -15.51
CA ASP A 46 19.08 -8.45 -14.33
C ASP A 46 18.42 -7.06 -14.38
N LYS A 47 18.23 -6.46 -15.56
CA LYS A 47 17.60 -5.13 -15.69
C LYS A 47 16.12 -5.19 -15.30
N CYS A 48 15.40 -6.21 -15.75
CA CYS A 48 14.02 -6.50 -15.43
C CYS A 48 13.87 -6.75 -13.93
N ARG A 49 14.79 -7.53 -13.34
CA ARG A 49 14.85 -7.73 -11.89
C ARG A 49 15.06 -6.41 -11.14
N ILE A 50 15.99 -5.56 -11.55
CA ILE A 50 16.27 -4.27 -10.92
C ILE A 50 15.06 -3.33 -11.01
N VAL A 51 14.40 -3.25 -12.18
CA VAL A 51 13.18 -2.46 -12.36
C VAL A 51 12.07 -2.96 -11.45
N ALA A 52 11.90 -4.29 -11.34
CA ALA A 52 10.92 -4.87 -10.43
C ALA A 52 11.17 -4.49 -8.96
N LEU A 53 12.42 -4.59 -8.51
CA LEU A 53 12.83 -4.17 -7.17
C LEU A 53 12.55 -2.68 -6.92
N ALA A 54 12.83 -1.82 -7.90
CA ALA A 54 12.53 -0.39 -7.80
C ALA A 54 11.01 -0.15 -7.65
N VAL A 55 10.17 -0.85 -8.41
CA VAL A 55 8.71 -0.77 -8.28
C VAL A 55 8.24 -1.22 -6.90
N ILE A 56 8.77 -2.32 -6.37
CA ILE A 56 8.45 -2.80 -5.01
C ILE A 56 8.83 -1.76 -3.95
N LEU A 57 10.03 -1.17 -4.06
CA LEU A 57 10.48 -0.13 -3.13
C LEU A 57 9.60 1.13 -3.19
N LEU A 58 9.22 1.56 -4.39
CA LEU A 58 8.30 2.69 -4.57
C LEU A 58 6.91 2.38 -3.99
N ALA A 59 6.41 1.15 -4.15
CA ALA A 59 5.16 0.71 -3.57
C ALA A 59 5.20 0.75 -2.04
N CYS A 60 6.25 0.21 -1.42
CA CYS A 60 6.44 0.30 0.03
C CYS A 60 6.59 1.74 0.52
N GLY A 61 7.37 2.57 -0.18
CA GLY A 61 7.52 3.99 0.15
C GLY A 61 6.21 4.77 0.07
N SER A 62 5.37 4.46 -0.93
CA SER A 62 4.05 5.07 -1.07
C SER A 62 3.10 4.72 0.09
N ALA A 63 3.21 3.51 0.66
CA ALA A 63 2.41 3.10 1.81
C ALA A 63 2.75 3.93 3.07
N VAL A 64 4.04 4.20 3.28
CA VAL A 64 4.53 5.02 4.39
C VAL A 64 4.05 6.47 4.22
N TYR A 65 4.31 7.05 3.05
CA TYR A 65 3.92 8.43 2.78
C TYR A 65 2.40 8.63 2.79
N GLY A 66 1.64 7.67 2.26
CA GLY A 66 0.18 7.65 2.30
C GLY A 66 -0.37 7.61 3.73
N ALA A 67 0.28 6.89 4.64
CA ALA A 67 -0.13 6.85 6.05
C ALA A 67 0.07 8.19 6.77
N GLU A 68 1.16 8.90 6.50
CA GLU A 68 1.36 10.27 7.02
C GLU A 68 0.31 11.24 6.50
N LEU A 69 0.00 11.18 5.20
CA LEU A 69 -1.02 12.03 4.59
C LEU A 69 -2.41 11.72 5.14
N ARG A 70 -2.72 10.44 5.40
CA ARG A 70 -3.96 10.02 6.04
C ARG A 70 -4.09 10.60 7.46
N GLN A 71 -3.03 10.61 8.26
CA GLN A 71 -3.05 11.25 9.58
C GLN A 71 -3.37 12.75 9.47
N LYS A 72 -2.77 13.45 8.50
CA LYS A 72 -3.03 14.87 8.24
C LYS A 72 -4.47 15.13 7.76
N ALA A 73 -5.05 14.22 6.99
CA ALA A 73 -6.43 14.31 6.49
C ALA A 73 -7.50 13.88 7.52
N MET A 74 -7.11 13.21 8.60
CA MET A 74 -8.03 12.61 9.57
C MET A 74 -9.09 13.57 10.14
N PRO A 75 -8.76 14.82 10.55
CA PRO A 75 -9.77 15.73 11.09
C PRO A 75 -10.90 16.02 10.10
N ARG A 76 -10.57 16.18 8.81
CA ARG A 76 -11.56 16.45 7.76
C ARG A 76 -12.36 15.20 7.38
N ILE A 77 -11.71 14.03 7.31
CA ILE A 77 -12.40 12.74 7.10
C ILE A 77 -13.46 12.52 8.18
N LEU A 78 -13.13 12.80 9.44
CA LEU A 78 -14.06 12.64 10.56
C LEU A 78 -15.20 13.67 10.55
N GLN A 79 -14.97 14.88 10.04
CA GLN A 79 -16.01 15.90 9.85
C GLN A 79 -17.00 15.54 8.74
N GLY A 80 -16.51 14.90 7.66
CA GLY A 80 -17.33 14.48 6.52
C GLY A 80 -18.05 13.14 6.72
N CYS A 81 -17.80 12.44 7.83
CA CYS A 81 -18.32 11.11 8.08
C CYS A 81 -19.43 11.10 9.14
N GLU A 82 -20.33 10.11 9.05
CA GLU A 82 -21.34 9.90 10.09
C GLU A 82 -20.70 9.50 11.42
N ILE A 83 -21.29 9.95 12.53
CA ILE A 83 -20.79 9.71 13.90
C ILE A 83 -20.61 8.21 14.17
N THR A 84 -21.50 7.35 13.66
CA THR A 84 -21.44 5.89 13.82
C THR A 84 -20.24 5.23 13.10
N GLN A 85 -19.64 5.91 12.12
CA GLN A 85 -18.51 5.39 11.33
C GLN A 85 -17.15 5.83 11.85
N ALA A 86 -17.10 6.97 12.55
CA ALA A 86 -15.90 7.53 13.16
C ALA A 86 -15.02 6.54 13.96
N PRO A 87 -15.56 5.67 14.85
CA PRO A 87 -14.72 4.72 15.59
C PRO A 87 -14.06 3.67 14.68
N PHE A 88 -14.78 3.18 13.65
CA PHE A 88 -14.25 2.19 12.72
C PHE A 88 -13.15 2.76 11.81
N ILE A 89 -13.27 4.03 11.40
CA ILE A 89 -12.23 4.72 10.62
C ILE A 89 -10.95 4.88 11.45
N LYS A 90 -11.09 5.22 12.74
CA LYS A 90 -9.95 5.33 13.66
C LYS A 90 -9.28 3.99 13.88
N GLU A 91 -10.06 2.93 14.12
CA GLU A 91 -9.55 1.56 14.29
C GLU A 91 -8.79 1.10 13.04
N GLN A 92 -9.36 1.29 11.86
CA GLN A 92 -8.73 0.92 10.59
C GLN A 92 -7.43 1.69 10.33
N THR A 93 -7.40 2.97 10.71
CA THR A 93 -6.17 3.78 10.60
C THR A 93 -5.11 3.28 11.55
N LYS A 94 -5.48 2.94 12.79
CA LYS A 94 -4.56 2.36 13.76
C LYS A 94 -4.02 1.01 13.27
N LEU A 95 -4.88 0.14 12.75
CA LEU A 95 -4.47 -1.14 12.17
C LEU A 95 -3.42 -0.96 11.07
N ARG A 96 -3.59 0.02 10.17
CA ARG A 96 -2.59 0.34 9.13
C ARG A 96 -1.26 0.82 9.69
N GLN A 97 -1.28 1.60 10.79
CA GLN A 97 -0.05 2.05 11.46
C GLN A 97 0.66 0.88 12.14
N ASP A 98 -0.09 0.05 12.88
CA ASP A 98 0.44 -1.10 13.61
C ASP A 98 1.01 -2.17 12.66
N THR A 99 0.55 -2.21 11.41
CA THR A 99 0.98 -3.19 10.39
C THR A 99 1.95 -2.63 9.35
N MET A 100 2.43 -1.40 9.54
CA MET A 100 3.40 -0.76 8.63
C MET A 100 4.70 -1.54 8.49
N TRP A 101 5.06 -2.32 9.51
CA TRP A 101 6.23 -3.20 9.52
C TRP A 101 6.27 -4.19 8.34
N VAL A 102 5.12 -4.57 7.77
CA VAL A 102 5.06 -5.46 6.59
C VAL A 102 5.71 -4.78 5.39
N TYR A 103 5.47 -3.48 5.18
CA TYR A 103 6.07 -2.72 4.09
C TYR A 103 7.55 -2.45 4.33
N TYR A 104 7.94 -2.16 5.58
CA TYR A 104 9.35 -1.97 5.94
C TYR A 104 10.18 -3.25 5.78
N THR A 105 9.66 -4.41 6.20
CA THR A 105 10.35 -5.69 6.04
C THR A 105 10.47 -6.09 4.58
N THR A 106 9.42 -5.91 3.78
CA THR A 106 9.44 -6.16 2.33
C THR A 106 10.44 -5.24 1.62
N ALA A 107 10.48 -3.95 1.98
CA ALA A 107 11.45 -3.01 1.43
C ALA A 107 12.89 -3.38 1.83
N GLY A 108 13.13 -3.76 3.09
CA GLY A 108 14.44 -4.23 3.55
C GLY A 108 14.91 -5.46 2.78
N LEU A 109 14.03 -6.45 2.58
CA LEU A 109 14.33 -7.63 1.76
C LEU A 109 14.63 -7.25 0.30
N ALA A 110 13.91 -6.28 -0.27
CA ALA A 110 14.16 -5.81 -1.63
C ALA A 110 15.54 -5.15 -1.77
N VAL A 111 15.97 -4.33 -0.79
CA VAL A 111 17.32 -3.75 -0.76
C VAL A 111 18.38 -4.84 -0.63
N LEU A 112 18.19 -5.81 0.27
CA LEU A 112 19.12 -6.92 0.45
C LEU A 112 19.22 -7.79 -0.81
N ALA A 113 18.11 -8.06 -1.50
CA ALA A 113 18.10 -8.78 -2.77
C ALA A 113 18.84 -8.02 -3.88
N LEU A 114 18.83 -6.68 -3.84
CA LEU A 114 19.52 -5.83 -4.82
C LEU A 114 21.03 -5.88 -4.66
N VAL A 115 21.54 -5.87 -3.43
CA VAL A 115 22.98 -5.82 -3.14
C VAL A 115 23.64 -7.19 -3.00
N SER A 116 22.85 -8.24 -2.84
CA SER A 116 23.36 -9.60 -2.63
C SER A 116 23.71 -10.31 -3.93
N GLY A 117 24.70 -11.21 -3.85
CA GLY A 117 25.15 -12.04 -4.97
C GLY A 117 25.35 -13.50 -4.57
N GLY A 118 25.57 -14.36 -5.56
CA GLY A 118 25.86 -15.78 -5.36
C GLY A 118 24.72 -16.56 -4.70
N LYS A 119 25.05 -17.58 -3.90
CA LYS A 119 24.07 -18.48 -3.26
C LYS A 119 23.15 -17.75 -2.28
N LEU A 120 23.67 -16.77 -1.56
CA LEU A 120 22.89 -15.96 -0.61
C LEU A 120 21.87 -15.09 -1.34
N GLY A 121 22.23 -14.51 -2.50
CA GLY A 121 21.30 -13.76 -3.35
C GLY A 121 20.16 -14.63 -3.87
N THR A 122 20.40 -15.89 -4.24
CA THR A 122 19.33 -16.81 -4.65
C THR A 122 18.31 -17.03 -3.53
N TRP A 123 18.77 -17.29 -2.30
CA TRP A 123 17.87 -17.45 -1.16
C TRP A 123 17.10 -16.17 -0.84
N LEU A 124 17.75 -15.00 -0.90
CA LEU A 124 17.09 -13.71 -0.71
C LEU A 124 16.04 -13.43 -1.79
N ASN A 125 16.29 -13.79 -3.05
CA ASN A 125 15.31 -13.65 -4.12
C ASN A 125 14.08 -14.52 -3.89
N ILE A 126 14.26 -15.77 -3.42
CA ILE A 126 13.13 -16.66 -3.08
C ILE A 126 12.36 -16.10 -1.88
N LEU A 127 13.07 -15.67 -0.83
CA LEU A 127 12.48 -15.09 0.36
C LEU A 127 11.69 -13.82 0.03
N LEU A 128 12.25 -12.95 -0.82
CA LEU A 128 11.58 -11.74 -1.30
C LEU A 128 10.36 -12.07 -2.15
N MET A 129 10.43 -13.08 -3.03
CA MET A 129 9.29 -13.50 -3.83
C MET A 129 8.11 -13.90 -2.94
N ALA A 130 8.35 -14.78 -1.96
CA ALA A 130 7.35 -15.22 -1.01
C ALA A 130 6.87 -14.06 -0.12
N GLY A 131 7.80 -13.24 0.38
CA GLY A 131 7.51 -12.06 1.20
C GLY A 131 6.63 -11.04 0.47
N CYS A 132 6.94 -10.74 -0.80
CA CYS A 132 6.18 -9.83 -1.62
C CYS A 132 4.78 -10.38 -1.96
N ALA A 133 4.64 -11.68 -2.20
CA ALA A 133 3.32 -12.32 -2.39
C ALA A 133 2.46 -12.26 -1.11
N MET A 134 3.06 -12.48 0.06
CA MET A 134 2.39 -12.32 1.36
C MET A 134 2.01 -10.86 1.61
N ALA A 135 2.92 -9.91 1.37
CA ALA A 135 2.67 -8.48 1.51
C ALA A 135 1.55 -8.01 0.57
N PHE A 136 1.53 -8.46 -0.68
CA PHE A 136 0.46 -8.18 -1.63
C PHE A 136 -0.90 -8.69 -1.13
N THR A 137 -0.96 -9.94 -0.68
CA THR A 137 -2.19 -10.52 -0.11
C THR A 137 -2.66 -9.75 1.12
N PHE A 138 -1.73 -9.35 1.97
CA PHE A 138 -2.00 -8.52 3.14
C PHE A 138 -2.51 -7.12 2.76
N SER A 139 -1.93 -6.49 1.73
CA SER A 139 -2.41 -5.20 1.19
C SER A 139 -3.82 -5.31 0.62
N LEU A 140 -4.16 -6.40 -0.08
CA LEU A 140 -5.53 -6.67 -0.53
C LEU A 140 -6.50 -6.79 0.66
N TRP A 141 -6.10 -7.48 1.72
CA TRP A 141 -6.91 -7.62 2.92
C TRP A 141 -7.14 -6.27 3.62
N LEU A 142 -6.13 -5.41 3.73
CA LEU A 142 -6.27 -4.06 4.26
C LEU A 142 -7.22 -3.20 3.41
N HIS A 143 -7.10 -3.29 2.08
CA HIS A 143 -7.98 -2.58 1.16
C HIS A 143 -9.43 -3.07 1.26
N MET A 144 -9.65 -4.37 1.39
CA MET A 144 -10.99 -4.94 1.64
C MET A 144 -11.58 -4.37 2.93
N LYS A 145 -10.80 -4.31 4.02
CA LYS A 145 -11.24 -3.77 5.30
C LYS A 145 -11.61 -2.29 5.23
N GLU A 146 -10.93 -1.49 4.41
CA GLU A 146 -11.35 -0.12 4.14
C GLU A 146 -12.65 -0.04 3.35
N ALA A 147 -12.78 -0.88 2.33
CA ALA A 147 -13.99 -0.92 1.53
C ALA A 147 -15.23 -1.26 2.38
N GLU A 148 -15.09 -2.13 3.39
CA GLU A 148 -16.14 -2.44 4.36
C GLU A 148 -16.54 -1.23 5.25
N VAL A 149 -15.60 -0.31 5.51
CA VAL A 149 -15.85 0.89 6.33
C VAL A 149 -16.58 1.96 5.52
N PHE A 150 -16.14 2.21 4.28
CA PHE A 150 -16.63 3.33 3.45
C PHE A 150 -17.78 2.96 2.52
N HIS A 151 -17.93 1.69 2.11
CA HIS A 151 -18.99 1.25 1.19
C HIS A 151 -20.05 0.40 1.89
N ARG A 152 -21.26 0.96 2.06
CA ARG A 152 -22.40 0.28 2.68
C ARG A 152 -22.86 -0.99 1.95
N ASN A 153 -22.60 -1.07 0.65
CA ASN A 153 -23.06 -2.18 -0.20
C ASN A 153 -22.20 -3.45 -0.03
N ILE A 154 -21.03 -3.35 0.61
CA ILE A 154 -20.13 -4.49 0.78
C ILE A 154 -20.54 -5.25 2.04
N LYS A 155 -20.76 -6.56 1.90
CA LYS A 155 -21.03 -7.46 3.03
C LYS A 155 -19.88 -7.37 4.02
N LYS A 156 -20.21 -7.00 5.26
CA LYS A 156 -19.24 -6.79 6.33
C LYS A 156 -18.87 -8.14 6.95
N SER A 157 -17.58 -8.44 7.05
CA SER A 157 -17.12 -9.68 7.68
C SER A 157 -17.22 -9.66 9.21
N VAL A 158 -17.36 -8.47 9.83
CA VAL A 158 -17.52 -8.29 11.28
C VAL A 158 -18.79 -7.48 11.56
N PRO A 159 -19.74 -7.98 12.39
CA PRO A 159 -20.92 -7.21 12.75
C PRO A 159 -20.50 -6.00 13.58
N ARG A 160 -20.91 -4.79 13.20
CA ARG A 160 -20.78 -3.63 14.10
C ARG A 160 -21.63 -3.92 15.35
N ALA A 161 -21.12 -3.62 16.54
CA ALA A 161 -21.97 -3.53 17.72
C ALA A 161 -23.16 -2.62 17.37
N LYS A 162 -24.38 -3.12 17.60
CA LYS A 162 -25.58 -2.30 17.44
C LYS A 162 -25.43 -1.13 18.40
N VAL A 163 -25.40 0.08 17.87
CA VAL A 163 -25.60 1.27 18.69
C VAL A 163 -27.08 1.25 19.06
N THR A 164 -27.37 0.72 20.24
CA THR A 164 -28.64 0.92 20.97
C THR A 164 -28.69 2.32 21.52
#